data_AF-A0A9P5VVA0-F1
#
_entry.id   AF-A0A9P5VVA0-F1
#
_cell.length_a   1.000
_cell.length_b   1.000
_cell.length_c   1.000
_cell.angle_alpha   90.00
_cell.angle_beta   90.00
_cell.angle_gamma   90.00
#
_symmetry.space_group_name_H-M   'P 1'
#
loop_
_entity.id
_entity.type
_entity.pdbx_description
1 polymer ?
#
loop_
_entity_poly.entity_id
_entity_poly.type
_entity_poly.pdbx_seq_one_letter_code
_entity_poly.pdbx_strand_id
1 'polypeptide(L)'
;MDITELDEMIVRQLDLTDLPRLVLDDYILEQQHQKSLKATHGKQQQQQQQQALSTIAPPPPPRRLAKYCQWIRLLPSAESLYTRLETLWCSHHPLQEENSSDLVLAPTNGTLLHQLYKQCPNLQVDYWNFHTNFILKEIIFKTVAEYIVPHTRHLHIGQLLFSNELPAWKIKYLLSRCSSTLEELTLEAKVEHSETDTEYHQAESGPWKRLKRLNLVANRGDPYPKAFWEWLWSRCGEVEQLKVRDGTYIRQSLVEGILTHMPKLTKIHLEACSSPEDAEALLYTSRQGWKEVIMERNGHQSHCTIRPMINSATLERLVLDGVYGITDKEKVELLACCSNLREFTDINAARVHGETTQGFDAQCFIDYDCKAEELHPWMCETSLRVLKVWIHGIPRPDLKGEIDYLGYGHEIQHQVYDRLARFTKLETLWLGGNYDYRATSCLEMSLESGLDRIAGLKELKELNVSYMRTRIGKQEIKWMLDHWPKLSVIYGLIERGRDMKAVKWLRYNHPEIILK
;
A
#
# COMPACT_ATOMS: atom_id res chain seq x y z
N MET A 1 -9.33 -22.40 30.23
CA MET A 1 -8.42 -21.25 30.08
C MET A 1 -7.79 -21.40 28.72
N ASP A 2 -8.26 -20.57 27.79
CA ASP A 2 -7.90 -20.66 26.38
C ASP A 2 -6.44 -20.23 26.19
N ILE A 3 -5.73 -20.79 25.20
CA ILE A 3 -4.31 -20.46 24.94
C ILE A 3 -4.17 -18.96 24.57
N THR A 4 -5.22 -18.38 23.99
CA THR A 4 -5.35 -16.94 23.71
C THR A 4 -5.49 -16.09 24.98
N GLU A 5 -6.20 -16.55 26.01
CA GLU A 5 -6.29 -15.85 27.30
C GLU A 5 -4.96 -15.88 28.07
N LEU A 6 -4.19 -16.97 27.94
CA LEU A 6 -2.86 -17.08 28.55
C LEU A 6 -1.83 -16.17 27.85
N ASP A 7 -1.86 -16.10 26.52
CA ASP A 7 -1.00 -15.17 25.76
C ASP A 7 -1.38 -13.70 26.03
N GLU A 8 -2.67 -13.35 26.19
CA GLU A 8 -3.09 -12.01 26.62
C GLU A 8 -2.70 -11.69 28.09
N MET A 9 -2.77 -12.67 28.99
CA MET A 9 -2.36 -12.48 30.39
C MET A 9 -0.85 -12.26 30.53
N ILE A 10 -0.04 -12.96 29.72
CA ILE A 10 1.42 -12.85 29.77
C ILE A 10 1.91 -11.53 29.17
N VAL A 11 1.25 -11.04 28.10
CA VAL A 11 1.50 -9.69 27.56
C VAL A 11 1.08 -8.59 28.57
N ARG A 12 0.12 -8.87 29.46
CA ARG A 12 -0.33 -7.93 30.50
C ARG A 12 0.49 -7.92 31.80
N GLN A 13 1.39 -8.89 32.04
CA GLN A 13 2.11 -8.98 33.33
C GLN A 13 3.52 -8.39 33.36
N LEU A 14 4.11 -8.05 32.21
CA LEU A 14 5.27 -7.16 32.17
C LEU A 14 4.78 -5.78 31.77
N ASP A 15 4.55 -4.91 32.76
CA ASP A 15 4.39 -3.50 32.46
C ASP A 15 5.66 -3.04 31.71
N LEU A 16 5.52 -2.77 30.41
CA LEU A 16 6.62 -2.35 29.54
C LEU A 16 7.27 -1.04 30.01
N THR A 17 6.72 -0.39 31.03
CA THR A 17 7.34 0.72 31.78
C THR A 17 8.59 0.29 32.57
N ASP A 18 8.64 -0.94 33.09
CA ASP A 18 9.76 -1.44 33.90
C ASP A 18 10.90 -2.05 33.06
N LEU A 19 10.63 -2.38 31.79
CA LEU A 19 11.60 -3.01 30.89
C LEU A 19 12.94 -2.24 30.81
N PRO A 20 12.97 -0.90 30.65
CA PRO A 20 14.24 -0.20 30.53
C PRO A 20 15.05 -0.22 31.85
N ARG A 21 14.37 -0.26 33.01
CA ARG A 21 15.02 -0.41 34.32
C ARG A 21 15.67 -1.78 34.46
N LEU A 22 14.96 -2.84 34.06
CA LEU A 22 15.50 -4.21 34.06
C LEU A 22 16.74 -4.33 33.16
N VAL A 23 16.74 -3.64 32.00
CA VAL A 23 17.90 -3.60 31.09
C VAL A 23 19.09 -2.91 31.74
N LEU A 24 18.85 -1.77 32.41
CA LEU A 24 19.88 -1.04 33.10
C LEU A 24 20.52 -1.87 34.23
N ASP A 25 19.70 -2.51 35.06
CA ASP A 25 20.16 -3.36 36.14
C ASP A 25 21.04 -4.52 35.62
N ASP A 26 20.60 -5.20 34.56
CA ASP A 26 21.37 -6.29 33.96
C ASP A 26 22.69 -5.82 33.32
N TYR A 27 22.69 -4.63 32.70
CA TYR A 27 23.91 -4.04 32.17
C TYR A 27 24.92 -3.74 33.30
N ILE A 28 24.47 -3.15 34.40
CA ILE A 28 25.33 -2.85 35.57
C ILE A 28 25.93 -4.14 36.13
N LEU A 29 25.12 -5.19 36.29
CA LEU A 29 25.57 -6.50 36.76
C LEU A 29 26.61 -7.11 35.81
N GLU A 30 26.42 -7.01 34.48
CA GLU A 30 27.39 -7.49 33.49
C GLU A 30 28.72 -6.73 33.59
N GLN A 31 28.69 -5.40 33.74
CA GLN A 31 29.91 -4.60 33.90
C GLN A 31 30.66 -4.92 35.18
N GLN A 32 29.96 -5.09 36.31
CA GLN A 32 30.57 -5.51 37.58
C GLN A 32 31.24 -6.88 37.46
N HIS A 33 30.57 -7.82 36.80
CA HIS A 33 31.12 -9.14 36.53
C HIS A 33 32.39 -9.07 35.66
N GLN A 34 32.36 -8.32 34.55
CA GLN A 34 33.54 -8.13 33.69
C GLN A 34 34.72 -7.47 34.43
N LYS A 35 34.46 -6.50 35.31
CA LYS A 35 35.49 -5.92 36.18
C LYS A 35 36.08 -6.95 37.13
N SER A 36 35.26 -7.79 37.76
CA SER A 36 35.73 -8.85 38.66
C SER A 36 36.61 -9.87 37.92
N LEU A 37 36.25 -10.22 36.68
CA LEU A 37 37.06 -11.11 35.84
C LEU A 37 38.40 -10.47 35.48
N LYS A 38 38.44 -9.19 35.09
CA LYS A 38 39.69 -8.46 34.80
C LYS A 38 40.59 -8.33 36.03
N ALA A 39 40.02 -8.02 37.20
CA ALA A 39 40.77 -7.96 38.46
C ALA A 39 41.34 -9.32 38.86
N THR A 40 40.57 -10.39 38.62
CA THR A 40 41.01 -11.76 38.88
C THR A 40 42.06 -12.20 37.87
N HIS A 41 41.92 -11.87 36.59
CA HIS A 41 42.92 -12.15 35.54
C HIS A 41 44.22 -11.37 35.74
N GLY A 42 44.16 -10.12 36.21
CA GLY A 42 45.36 -9.33 36.55
C GLY A 42 46.13 -9.93 37.73
N LYS A 43 45.42 -10.43 38.76
CA LYS A 43 46.03 -11.14 39.90
C LYS A 43 46.50 -12.55 39.51
N GLN A 44 45.76 -13.24 38.65
CA GLN A 44 46.12 -14.57 38.15
C GLN A 44 47.24 -14.54 37.13
N GLN A 45 47.43 -13.51 36.30
CA GLN A 45 48.64 -13.39 35.48
C GLN A 45 49.91 -13.20 36.32
N GLN A 46 49.79 -12.59 37.51
CA GLN A 46 50.89 -12.54 38.49
C GLN A 46 51.09 -13.87 39.27
N GLN A 47 50.07 -14.72 39.41
CA GLN A 47 50.17 -16.02 40.12
C GLN A 47 50.31 -17.27 39.21
N GLN A 48 49.86 -17.22 37.97
CA GLN A 48 49.94 -18.32 36.97
C GLN A 48 51.33 -18.42 36.32
N GLN A 49 52.26 -17.52 36.62
CA GLN A 49 53.69 -17.81 36.43
C GLN A 49 54.20 -18.89 37.41
N GLN A 50 53.39 -19.38 38.37
CA GLN A 50 53.86 -20.43 39.30
C GLN A 50 52.99 -21.68 39.45
N GLN A 51 51.74 -21.77 38.99
CA GLN A 51 50.97 -23.01 39.11
C GLN A 51 49.82 -23.07 38.10
N ALA A 52 50.00 -23.85 37.04
CA ALA A 52 48.93 -24.27 36.15
C ALA A 52 48.48 -25.67 36.55
N LEU A 53 47.32 -25.80 37.18
CA LEU A 53 46.47 -27.01 37.10
C LEU A 53 45.07 -26.75 37.68
N SER A 54 44.09 -26.94 36.80
CA SER A 54 42.70 -27.38 37.06
C SER A 54 41.86 -26.65 38.12
N THR A 55 41.22 -25.55 37.72
CA THR A 55 39.90 -25.19 38.26
C THR A 55 39.01 -24.71 37.13
N ILE A 56 37.97 -25.49 36.84
CA ILE A 56 36.88 -25.11 35.95
C ILE A 56 36.14 -23.95 36.63
N ALA A 57 36.12 -22.77 36.00
CA ALA A 57 35.40 -21.63 36.53
C ALA A 57 33.90 -21.95 36.66
N PRO A 58 33.23 -21.54 37.74
CA PRO A 58 31.79 -21.72 37.87
C PRO A 58 31.06 -21.01 36.71
N PRO A 59 29.95 -21.59 36.20
CA PRO A 59 29.18 -20.96 35.15
C PRO A 59 28.65 -19.59 35.60
N PRO A 60 28.59 -18.60 34.69
CA PRO A 60 28.07 -17.28 35.03
C PRO A 60 26.62 -17.36 35.51
N PRO A 61 26.20 -16.50 36.45
CA PRO A 61 24.82 -16.48 36.91
C PRO A 61 23.85 -16.21 35.73
N PRO A 62 22.67 -16.84 35.72
CA PRO A 62 21.69 -16.63 34.66
C PRO A 62 21.25 -15.16 34.61
N ARG A 63 21.31 -14.55 33.41
CA ARG A 63 20.92 -13.15 33.17
C ARG A 63 19.42 -12.97 33.44
N ARG A 64 18.99 -11.89 34.12
CA ARG A 64 17.57 -11.70 34.47
C ARG A 64 16.73 -11.48 33.22
N LEU A 65 17.26 -10.74 32.24
CA LEU A 65 16.66 -10.51 30.93
C LEU A 65 16.42 -11.80 30.16
N ALA A 66 17.34 -12.77 30.19
CA ALA A 66 17.16 -14.04 29.46
C ALA A 66 15.87 -14.78 29.87
N LYS A 67 15.43 -14.61 31.12
CA LYS A 67 14.15 -15.15 31.61
C LYS A 67 12.95 -14.49 30.94
N TYR A 68 13.04 -13.19 30.62
CA TYR A 68 11.95 -12.38 30.08
C TYR A 68 11.96 -12.31 28.55
N CYS A 69 13.13 -12.39 27.92
CA CYS A 69 13.28 -12.27 26.46
C CYS A 69 12.54 -13.36 25.68
N GLN A 70 12.36 -14.55 26.25
CA GLN A 70 11.52 -15.60 25.64
C GLN A 70 10.01 -15.24 25.60
N TRP A 71 9.59 -14.26 26.41
CA TRP A 71 8.20 -13.79 26.51
C TRP A 71 7.96 -12.46 25.80
N ILE A 72 9.01 -11.72 25.48
CA ILE A 72 8.92 -10.45 24.75
C ILE A 72 8.74 -10.77 23.25
N ARG A 73 7.49 -11.01 22.87
CA ARG A 73 7.10 -11.16 21.45
C ARG A 73 6.90 -9.82 20.75
N LEU A 74 6.55 -8.78 21.51
CA LEU A 74 6.24 -7.44 21.01
C LEU A 74 7.07 -6.42 21.76
N LEU A 75 7.88 -5.64 21.04
CA LEU A 75 8.60 -4.50 21.60
C LEU A 75 7.92 -3.19 21.15
N PRO A 76 7.88 -2.16 22.00
CA PRO A 76 7.59 -0.80 21.54
C PRO A 76 8.56 -0.40 20.42
N SER A 77 8.22 0.65 19.66
CA SER A 77 9.15 1.18 18.65
C SER A 77 10.49 1.53 19.29
N ALA A 78 11.60 1.37 18.54
CA ALA A 78 12.93 1.75 19.04
C ALA A 78 12.97 3.21 19.50
N GLU A 79 12.17 4.06 18.87
CA GLU A 79 11.95 5.44 19.28
C GLU A 79 11.37 5.54 20.69
N SER A 80 10.24 4.88 20.93
CA SER A 80 9.60 4.87 22.25
C SER A 80 10.53 4.33 23.32
N LEU A 81 11.28 3.26 23.02
CA LEU A 81 12.27 2.69 23.94
C LEU A 81 13.45 3.63 24.18
N TYR A 82 13.96 4.27 23.13
CA TYR A 82 15.07 5.21 23.24
C TYR A 82 14.70 6.44 24.08
N THR A 83 13.54 7.05 23.81
CA THR A 83 13.02 8.21 24.58
C THR A 83 12.73 7.83 26.04
N ARG A 84 12.22 6.61 26.28
CA ARG A 84 12.01 6.10 27.65
C ARG A 84 13.34 5.87 28.38
N LEU A 85 14.33 5.26 27.72
CA LEU A 85 15.67 5.08 28.28
C LEU A 85 16.30 6.43 28.62
N GLU A 86 16.12 7.44 27.76
CA GLU A 86 16.59 8.81 28.00
C GLU A 86 15.94 9.43 29.24
N THR A 87 14.61 9.31 29.36
CA THR A 87 13.86 9.84 30.50
C THR A 87 14.22 9.15 31.83
N LEU A 88 14.40 7.83 31.80
CA LEU A 88 14.74 7.03 32.99
C LEU A 88 16.18 7.27 33.43
N TRP A 89 17.10 7.45 32.49
CA TRP A 89 18.49 7.80 32.83
C TRP A 89 18.58 9.13 33.57
N CYS A 90 17.87 10.16 33.08
CA CYS A 90 17.85 11.48 33.70
C CYS A 90 17.21 11.50 35.11
N SER A 91 16.27 10.59 35.40
CA SER A 91 15.56 10.56 36.68
C SER A 91 16.27 9.77 37.79
N HIS A 92 17.11 8.79 37.43
CA HIS A 92 17.78 7.92 38.41
C HIS A 92 19.25 8.25 38.70
N HIS A 93 19.87 9.16 37.93
CA HIS A 93 21.21 9.68 38.22
C HIS A 93 21.15 11.18 38.53
N PRO A 94 20.78 11.59 39.76
CA PRO A 94 21.04 12.95 40.20
C PRO A 94 22.54 13.18 40.15
N LEU A 95 22.97 14.22 39.43
CA LEU A 95 24.33 14.73 39.27
C LEU A 95 25.23 14.33 40.45
N GLN A 96 25.97 13.23 40.32
CA GLN A 96 26.96 12.87 41.32
C GLN A 96 28.13 13.83 41.17
N GLU A 97 28.41 14.56 42.24
CA GLU A 97 29.48 15.56 42.33
C GLU A 97 30.84 14.99 41.89
N GLU A 98 31.57 15.77 41.09
CA GLU A 98 32.71 15.42 40.21
C GLU A 98 33.97 14.85 40.89
N ASN A 99 33.94 14.43 42.16
CA ASN A 99 35.16 14.19 42.94
C ASN A 99 35.66 12.74 43.00
N SER A 100 35.27 11.86 42.06
CA SER A 100 35.80 10.48 42.01
C SER A 100 36.45 10.15 40.66
N SER A 101 37.77 9.92 40.70
CA SER A 101 38.60 9.58 39.53
C SER A 101 38.36 8.18 38.93
N ASP A 102 37.42 7.40 39.47
CA ASP A 102 37.08 6.03 39.04
C ASP A 102 35.66 5.91 38.44
N LEU A 103 35.12 7.01 37.91
CA LEU A 103 33.80 7.02 37.30
C LEU A 103 33.75 6.10 36.06
N VAL A 104 33.02 5.00 36.18
CA VAL A 104 32.58 4.19 35.04
C VAL A 104 31.78 5.11 34.14
N LEU A 105 32.26 5.32 32.91
CA LEU A 105 31.49 6.04 31.90
C LEU A 105 30.10 5.42 31.80
N ALA A 106 29.09 6.23 32.10
CA ALA A 106 27.69 5.86 31.97
C ALA A 106 27.44 5.28 30.56
N PRO A 107 26.73 4.14 30.44
CA PRO A 107 26.36 3.64 29.13
C PRO A 107 25.49 4.66 28.41
N THR A 108 25.76 4.86 27.13
CA THR A 108 24.86 5.65 26.29
C THR A 108 23.53 4.89 26.13
N ASN A 109 22.43 5.61 25.87
CA ASN A 109 21.13 4.98 25.55
C ASN A 109 21.25 3.98 24.39
N GLY A 110 22.13 4.24 23.42
CA GLY A 110 22.41 3.32 22.32
C GLY A 110 23.06 2.01 22.79
N THR A 111 23.95 2.07 23.78
CA THR A 111 24.58 0.90 24.38
C THR A 111 23.56 0.05 25.15
N LEU A 112 22.67 0.68 25.92
CA LEU A 112 21.59 -0.03 26.63
C LEU A 112 20.63 -0.71 25.64
N LEU A 113 20.25 0.02 24.59
CA LEU A 113 19.40 -0.51 23.53
C LEU A 113 20.04 -1.71 22.81
N HIS A 114 21.35 -1.62 22.51
CA HIS A 114 22.12 -2.72 21.93
C HIS A 114 22.07 -3.96 22.82
N GLN A 115 22.30 -3.80 24.11
CA GLN A 115 22.30 -4.91 25.05
C GLN A 115 20.92 -5.53 25.21
N LEU A 116 19.86 -4.72 25.24
CA LEU A 116 18.49 -5.21 25.25
C LEU A 116 18.22 -6.11 24.04
N TYR A 117 18.41 -5.61 22.82
CA TYR A 117 18.08 -6.38 21.62
C TYR A 117 18.96 -7.61 21.44
N LYS A 118 20.23 -7.54 21.83
CA LYS A 118 21.14 -8.69 21.84
C LYS A 118 20.62 -9.85 22.72
N GLN A 119 19.88 -9.55 23.79
CA GLN A 119 19.28 -10.58 24.64
C GLN A 119 17.94 -11.13 24.10
N CYS A 120 17.40 -10.58 23.00
CA CYS A 120 16.10 -10.94 22.44
C CYS A 120 16.20 -11.71 21.10
N PRO A 121 16.78 -12.93 21.05
CA PRO A 121 17.01 -13.65 19.78
C PRO A 121 15.73 -14.14 19.09
N ASN A 122 14.61 -14.22 19.83
CA ASN A 122 13.32 -14.69 19.33
C ASN A 122 12.35 -13.53 19.01
N LEU A 123 12.90 -12.33 18.79
CA LEU A 123 12.08 -11.18 18.47
C LEU A 123 11.27 -11.44 17.19
N GLN A 124 9.98 -11.13 17.23
CA GLN A 124 9.11 -11.17 16.06
C GLN A 124 8.70 -9.75 15.73
N VAL A 125 9.07 -9.29 14.54
CA VAL A 125 8.81 -7.92 14.11
C VAL A 125 7.96 -8.00 12.85
N ASP A 126 6.64 -7.93 13.00
CA ASP A 126 5.77 -8.01 11.83
C ASP A 126 5.94 -6.77 10.93
N TYR A 127 6.01 -5.58 11.56
CA TYR A 127 6.19 -4.32 10.89
C TYR A 127 7.24 -3.46 11.59
N TRP A 128 8.12 -2.84 10.81
CA TRP A 128 9.08 -1.88 11.32
C TRP A 128 9.20 -0.68 10.42
N ASN A 129 9.17 0.52 11.01
CA ASN A 129 9.35 1.79 10.30
C ASN A 129 10.62 2.49 10.78
N PHE A 130 11.56 2.71 9.87
CA PHE A 130 12.76 3.51 10.07
C PHE A 130 12.50 4.94 9.64
N HIS A 131 12.52 5.85 10.61
CA HIS A 131 12.60 7.28 10.34
C HIS A 131 14.06 7.74 10.19
N THR A 132 14.33 8.61 9.24
CA THR A 132 15.67 9.13 8.92
C THR A 132 16.45 9.70 10.12
N ASN A 133 15.77 10.31 11.08
CA ASN A 133 16.38 10.83 12.31
C ASN A 133 17.14 9.75 13.11
N PHE A 134 16.70 8.49 13.06
CA PHE A 134 17.39 7.38 13.73
C PHE A 134 18.61 6.89 12.98
N ILE A 135 18.57 6.98 11.65
CA ILE A 135 19.65 6.52 10.78
C ILE A 135 20.91 7.37 10.97
N LEU A 136 20.76 8.61 11.41
CA LEU A 136 21.88 9.51 11.74
C LEU A 136 22.62 9.10 13.03
N LYS A 137 21.95 8.43 13.99
CA LYS A 137 22.59 7.95 15.22
C LYS A 137 23.21 6.57 15.01
N GLU A 138 24.50 6.54 14.71
CA GLU A 138 25.24 5.35 14.26
C GLU A 138 25.05 4.10 15.13
N ILE A 139 25.09 4.24 16.46
CA ILE A 139 24.93 3.10 17.38
C ILE A 139 23.50 2.51 17.34
N ILE A 140 22.48 3.36 17.19
CA ILE A 140 21.09 2.91 17.11
C ILE A 140 20.87 2.23 15.77
N PHE A 141 21.31 2.88 14.69
CA PHE A 141 21.27 2.34 13.34
C PHE A 141 21.85 0.92 13.28
N LYS A 142 23.10 0.73 13.74
CA LYS A 142 23.75 -0.59 13.76
C LYS A 142 22.99 -1.60 14.61
N THR A 143 22.55 -1.19 15.79
CA THR A 143 21.79 -2.06 16.69
C THR A 143 20.50 -2.57 16.04
N VAL A 144 19.71 -1.67 15.44
CA VAL A 144 18.45 -2.06 14.80
C VAL A 144 18.72 -2.93 13.57
N ALA A 145 19.73 -2.58 12.77
CA ALA A 145 20.15 -3.38 11.62
C ALA A 145 20.56 -4.81 12.00
N GLU A 146 21.26 -4.99 13.12
CA GLU A 146 21.79 -6.29 13.54
C GLU A 146 20.75 -7.19 14.20
N TYR A 147 19.84 -6.63 15.00
CA TYR A 147 18.97 -7.43 15.87
C TYR A 147 17.48 -7.31 15.59
N ILE A 148 17.02 -6.30 14.85
CA ILE A 148 15.59 -6.12 14.54
C ILE A 148 15.32 -6.50 13.09
N VAL A 149 16.06 -5.89 12.16
CA VAL A 149 15.85 -6.07 10.71
C VAL A 149 15.86 -7.54 10.25
N PRO A 150 16.70 -8.44 10.78
CA PRO A 150 16.63 -9.86 10.42
C PRO A 150 15.30 -10.53 10.76
N HIS A 151 14.50 -9.95 11.66
CA HIS A 151 13.23 -10.51 12.09
C HIS A 151 12.03 -9.78 11.49
N THR A 152 12.27 -8.75 10.68
CA THR A 152 11.23 -7.90 10.10
C THR A 152 10.55 -8.57 8.90
N ARG A 153 9.21 -8.62 8.89
CA ARG A 153 8.42 -9.06 7.72
C ARG A 153 8.06 -7.90 6.80
N HIS A 154 7.69 -6.75 7.36
CA HIS A 154 7.39 -5.53 6.61
C HIS A 154 8.34 -4.41 7.04
N LEU A 155 9.22 -4.00 6.15
CA LEU A 155 10.20 -2.96 6.42
C LEU A 155 9.82 -1.68 5.68
N HIS A 156 9.63 -0.59 6.41
CA HIS A 156 9.48 0.74 5.87
C HIS A 156 10.72 1.56 6.21
N ILE A 157 11.39 2.11 5.20
CA ILE A 157 12.47 3.09 5.35
C ILE A 157 11.93 4.42 4.84
N GLY A 158 11.50 5.28 5.76
CA GLY A 158 10.80 6.51 5.47
C GLY A 158 11.55 7.76 5.90
N GLN A 159 11.44 8.79 5.08
CA GLN A 159 11.96 10.12 5.29
C GLN A 159 10.87 11.04 5.82
N LEU A 160 11.19 11.77 6.89
CA LEU A 160 10.36 12.91 7.28
C LEU A 160 10.52 14.00 6.21
N LEU A 161 9.42 14.69 5.89
CA LEU A 161 9.24 15.65 4.78
C LEU A 161 10.32 16.73 4.59
N PHE A 162 11.30 16.84 5.49
CA PHE A 162 12.35 17.85 5.49
C PHE A 162 13.76 17.32 5.80
N SER A 163 13.98 16.00 5.89
CA SER A 163 15.31 15.50 6.30
C SER A 163 16.33 15.54 5.17
N ASN A 164 17.60 15.36 5.54
CA ASN A 164 18.70 15.12 4.62
C ASN A 164 18.54 13.77 3.90
N GLU A 165 19.25 13.64 2.78
CA GLU A 165 19.42 12.40 2.02
C GLU A 165 19.99 11.28 2.90
N LEU A 166 19.61 10.03 2.61
CA LEU A 166 20.19 8.86 3.24
C LEU A 166 21.36 8.33 2.42
N PRO A 167 22.55 8.17 3.02
CA PRO A 167 23.66 7.53 2.34
C PRO A 167 23.27 6.15 1.81
N ALA A 168 23.52 5.88 0.53
CA ALA A 168 23.18 4.61 -0.13
C ALA A 168 23.73 3.40 0.65
N TRP A 169 24.92 3.52 1.23
CA TRP A 169 25.54 2.46 2.02
C TRP A 169 24.75 2.13 3.29
N LYS A 170 24.08 3.09 3.95
CA LYS A 170 23.26 2.82 5.15
C LYS A 170 22.03 2.01 4.77
N ILE A 171 21.41 2.33 3.63
CA ILE A 171 20.27 1.57 3.10
C ILE A 171 20.74 0.16 2.70
N LYS A 172 21.85 0.04 1.96
CA LYS A 172 22.46 -1.27 1.62
C LYS A 172 22.76 -2.09 2.86
N TYR A 173 23.36 -1.49 3.89
CA TYR A 173 23.70 -2.17 5.14
C TYR A 173 22.45 -2.70 5.84
N LEU A 174 21.41 -1.88 6.03
CA LEU A 174 20.13 -2.32 6.60
C LEU A 174 19.54 -3.48 5.80
N LEU A 175 19.40 -3.28 4.49
CA LEU A 175 18.74 -4.24 3.60
C LEU A 175 19.53 -5.56 3.47
N SER A 176 20.87 -5.52 3.60
CA SER A 176 21.71 -6.73 3.64
C SER A 176 21.49 -7.61 4.88
N ARG A 177 20.94 -7.02 5.95
CA ARG A 177 20.58 -7.73 7.18
C ARG A 177 19.14 -8.21 7.21
N CYS A 178 18.32 -7.83 6.22
CA CYS A 178 17.00 -8.41 6.07
C CYS A 178 17.16 -9.91 5.86
N SER A 179 16.44 -10.70 6.64
CA SER A 179 16.48 -12.15 6.48
C SER A 179 15.60 -12.60 5.32
N SER A 180 15.53 -13.91 5.13
CA SER A 180 14.58 -14.53 4.22
C SER A 180 13.11 -14.31 4.61
N THR A 181 12.79 -13.70 5.76
CA THR A 181 11.40 -13.45 6.20
C THR A 181 10.79 -12.16 5.66
N LEU A 182 11.58 -11.27 5.04
CA LEU A 182 11.07 -10.01 4.51
C LEU A 182 10.05 -10.28 3.39
N GLU A 183 8.83 -9.78 3.56
CA GLU A 183 7.68 -9.95 2.65
C GLU A 183 7.31 -8.65 1.92
N GLU A 184 7.54 -7.51 2.58
CA GLU A 184 7.24 -6.18 2.03
C GLU A 184 8.35 -5.19 2.37
N LEU A 185 8.74 -4.40 1.37
CA LEU A 185 9.70 -3.32 1.52
C LEU A 185 9.09 -2.02 0.98
N THR A 186 9.03 -1.00 1.83
CA THR A 186 8.70 0.37 1.44
C THR A 186 9.94 1.25 1.56
N LEU A 187 10.35 1.86 0.45
CA LEU A 187 11.44 2.84 0.39
C LEU A 187 10.85 4.21 0.07
N GLU A 188 10.72 5.04 1.09
CA GLU A 188 10.33 6.44 1.03
C GLU A 188 11.51 7.31 1.46
N ALA A 189 12.62 7.29 0.72
CA ALA A 189 13.80 8.06 1.11
C ALA A 189 14.67 8.48 -0.08
N LYS A 190 15.11 9.74 -0.07
CA LYS A 190 16.09 10.24 -1.05
C LYS A 190 17.45 9.59 -0.80
N VAL A 191 17.95 8.84 -1.78
CA VAL A 191 19.24 8.15 -1.71
C VAL A 191 20.36 9.11 -2.12
N GLU A 192 21.34 9.33 -1.23
CA GLU A 192 22.49 10.20 -1.48
C GLU A 192 23.49 9.56 -2.45
N HIS A 193 24.12 10.39 -3.29
CA HIS A 193 25.12 9.97 -4.28
C HIS A 193 26.46 9.53 -3.67
N SER A 194 26.77 9.90 -2.44
CA SER A 194 28.13 9.74 -1.87
C SER A 194 28.47 8.28 -1.55
N GLU A 195 28.84 7.50 -2.57
CA GLU A 195 29.61 6.28 -2.42
C GLU A 195 31.07 6.66 -2.11
N THR A 196 31.32 7.16 -0.90
CA THR A 196 32.68 7.11 -0.33
C THR A 196 32.94 5.65 0.02
N ASP A 197 33.33 4.92 -1.02
CA ASP A 197 33.22 3.47 -1.19
C ASP A 197 34.20 2.65 -0.32
N THR A 198 34.80 3.21 0.74
CA THR A 198 36.09 2.68 1.20
C THR A 198 36.06 1.66 2.33
N GLU A 199 34.98 1.44 3.09
CA GLU A 199 35.10 0.56 4.29
C GLU A 199 33.96 -0.41 4.63
N TYR A 200 32.77 -0.34 4.02
CA TYR A 200 31.65 -1.24 4.38
C TYR A 200 31.33 -2.33 3.34
N HIS A 201 32.34 -2.75 2.58
CA HIS A 201 32.23 -3.79 1.55
C HIS A 201 31.73 -5.14 2.10
N GLN A 202 30.80 -5.74 1.32
CA GLN A 202 30.57 -7.18 1.17
C GLN A 202 29.84 -7.97 2.28
N ALA A 203 28.76 -7.43 2.83
CA ALA A 203 27.68 -8.35 3.20
C ALA A 203 27.00 -8.83 1.90
N GLU A 204 27.54 -9.90 1.30
CA GLU A 204 26.88 -10.63 0.20
C GLU A 204 25.61 -11.29 0.73
N SER A 205 24.54 -10.51 0.87
CA SER A 205 23.23 -11.08 1.12
C SER A 205 22.70 -11.67 -0.18
N GLY A 206 22.21 -12.91 -0.14
CA GLY A 206 21.52 -13.53 -1.27
C GLY A 206 20.17 -12.83 -1.59
N PRO A 207 19.43 -13.33 -2.59
CA PRO A 207 18.12 -12.79 -2.97
C PRO A 207 17.09 -12.94 -1.84
N TRP A 208 16.12 -12.02 -1.77
CA TRP A 208 15.04 -12.09 -0.79
C TRP A 208 13.96 -13.07 -1.26
N LYS A 209 14.05 -14.31 -0.76
CA LYS A 209 13.17 -15.42 -1.17
C LYS A 209 11.68 -15.24 -0.83
N ARG A 210 11.31 -14.24 -0.02
CA ARG A 210 9.93 -13.97 0.38
C ARG A 210 9.45 -12.57 0.07
N LEU A 211 10.28 -11.70 -0.51
CA LEU A 211 9.89 -10.31 -0.79
C LEU A 211 8.89 -10.31 -1.94
N LYS A 212 7.61 -10.09 -1.62
CA LYS A 212 6.51 -10.10 -2.60
C LYS A 212 6.05 -8.70 -3.00
N ARG A 213 6.19 -7.73 -2.10
CA ARG A 213 5.69 -6.36 -2.29
C ARG A 213 6.83 -5.37 -2.16
N LEU A 214 6.98 -4.52 -3.17
CA LEU A 214 7.95 -3.43 -3.17
C LEU A 214 7.20 -2.12 -3.40
N ASN A 215 7.33 -1.18 -2.48
CA ASN A 215 6.75 0.16 -2.57
C ASN A 215 7.89 1.18 -2.65
N LEU A 216 7.92 1.99 -3.70
CA LEU A 216 8.88 3.06 -3.92
C LEU A 216 8.12 4.38 -3.86
N VAL A 217 8.48 5.27 -2.94
CA VAL A 217 7.71 6.49 -2.68
C VAL A 217 8.63 7.72 -2.71
N ALA A 218 8.34 8.68 -3.58
CA ALA A 218 8.94 10.02 -3.60
C ALA A 218 10.48 10.04 -3.56
N ASN A 219 11.12 9.27 -4.44
CA ASN A 219 12.57 9.28 -4.61
C ASN A 219 13.00 10.48 -5.46
N ARG A 220 12.84 11.70 -4.92
CA ARG A 220 13.28 12.95 -5.55
C ARG A 220 14.80 13.12 -5.45
N GLY A 221 15.54 12.13 -5.93
CA GLY A 221 17.01 12.05 -5.92
C GLY A 221 17.60 12.37 -7.29
N ASP A 222 18.88 12.74 -7.35
CA ASP A 222 19.59 12.68 -8.62
C ASP A 222 19.54 11.24 -9.20
N PRO A 223 19.55 11.07 -10.53
CA PRO A 223 19.45 9.76 -11.19
C PRO A 223 20.65 8.80 -10.93
N TYR A 224 21.51 9.13 -9.97
CA TYR A 224 22.81 8.49 -9.73
C TYR A 224 22.92 8.07 -8.27
N PRO A 225 22.44 6.86 -7.92
CA PRO A 225 23.44 5.81 -7.89
C PRO A 225 22.91 4.55 -8.58
N LYS A 226 23.24 4.41 -9.87
CA LYS A 226 22.91 3.21 -10.66
C LYS A 226 23.31 1.92 -9.94
N ALA A 227 24.47 1.93 -9.27
CA ALA A 227 24.99 0.79 -8.51
C ALA A 227 24.09 0.39 -7.33
N PHE A 228 23.47 1.36 -6.63
CA PHE A 228 22.52 1.06 -5.56
C PHE A 228 21.26 0.38 -6.11
N TRP A 229 20.68 0.94 -7.16
CA TRP A 229 19.44 0.43 -7.74
C TRP A 229 19.64 -0.94 -8.37
N GLU A 230 20.72 -1.14 -9.13
CA GLU A 230 21.10 -2.46 -9.67
C GLU A 230 21.27 -3.51 -8.56
N TRP A 231 21.95 -3.15 -7.48
CA TRP A 231 22.08 -4.00 -6.30
C TRP A 231 20.72 -4.34 -5.68
N LEU A 232 19.81 -3.36 -5.56
CA LEU A 232 18.47 -3.57 -5.02
C LEU A 232 17.66 -4.52 -5.92
N TRP A 233 17.62 -4.24 -7.23
CA TRP A 233 16.84 -5.01 -8.20
C TRP A 233 17.26 -6.47 -8.24
N SER A 234 18.57 -6.77 -8.18
CA SER A 234 19.08 -8.15 -8.18
C SER A 234 18.52 -9.04 -7.06
N ARG A 235 17.90 -8.45 -6.03
CA ARG A 235 17.29 -9.15 -4.88
C ARG A 235 15.77 -9.28 -4.97
N CYS A 236 15.14 -8.66 -5.96
CA CYS A 236 13.69 -8.59 -6.14
C CYS A 236 13.10 -9.72 -7.00
N GLY A 237 13.77 -10.88 -7.08
CA GLY A 237 13.34 -12.03 -7.89
C GLY A 237 11.95 -12.59 -7.57
N GLU A 238 11.48 -12.36 -6.35
CA GLU A 238 10.20 -12.86 -5.84
C GLU A 238 9.09 -11.80 -5.79
N VAL A 239 9.37 -10.57 -6.25
CA VAL A 239 8.39 -9.47 -6.20
C VAL A 239 7.24 -9.75 -7.16
N GLU A 240 6.02 -9.77 -6.63
CA GLU A 240 4.76 -9.99 -7.34
C GLU A 240 4.01 -8.66 -7.58
N GLN A 241 4.23 -7.67 -6.69
CA GLN A 241 3.57 -6.38 -6.70
C GLN A 241 4.56 -5.23 -6.50
N LEU A 242 4.47 -4.23 -7.37
CA LEU A 242 5.25 -3.01 -7.31
C LEU A 242 4.32 -1.80 -7.16
N LYS A 243 4.53 -0.98 -6.13
CA LYS A 243 3.93 0.35 -6.03
C LYS A 243 5.00 1.40 -6.28
N VAL A 244 4.73 2.37 -7.14
CA VAL A 244 5.61 3.49 -7.45
C VAL A 244 4.82 4.78 -7.25
N ARG A 245 5.22 5.59 -6.28
CA ARG A 245 4.78 6.98 -6.14
C ARG A 245 5.93 7.90 -6.55
N ASP A 246 5.72 8.75 -7.56
CA ASP A 246 6.72 9.73 -8.03
C ASP A 246 8.09 9.09 -8.38
N GLY A 247 8.13 8.35 -9.49
CA GLY A 247 9.25 7.49 -9.91
C GLY A 247 10.21 8.07 -10.95
N THR A 248 10.09 9.35 -11.30
CA THR A 248 10.72 9.93 -12.49
C THR A 248 12.24 9.80 -12.52
N TYR A 249 12.89 9.90 -11.36
CA TYR A 249 14.35 9.84 -11.27
C TYR A 249 14.94 8.43 -11.40
N ILE A 250 14.16 7.40 -11.07
CA ILE A 250 14.61 6.01 -11.10
C ILE A 250 14.08 5.26 -12.32
N ARG A 251 13.33 5.91 -13.20
CA ARG A 251 12.62 5.29 -14.32
C ARG A 251 13.47 4.31 -15.12
N GLN A 252 14.60 4.77 -15.65
CA GLN A 252 15.42 3.95 -16.54
C GLN A 252 15.94 2.70 -15.81
N SER A 253 16.47 2.89 -14.60
CA SER A 253 16.96 1.78 -13.78
C SER A 253 15.84 0.84 -13.35
N LEU A 254 14.66 1.37 -13.04
CA LEU A 254 13.49 0.58 -12.65
C LEU A 254 12.97 -0.25 -13.83
N VAL A 255 12.90 0.32 -15.03
CA VAL A 255 12.52 -0.40 -16.25
C VAL A 255 13.48 -1.57 -16.51
N GLU A 256 14.79 -1.31 -16.47
CA GLU A 256 15.83 -2.34 -16.61
C GLU A 256 15.73 -3.39 -15.49
N GLY A 257 15.48 -2.95 -14.26
CA GLY A 257 15.33 -3.79 -13.07
C GLY A 257 14.14 -4.73 -13.15
N ILE A 258 12.97 -4.24 -13.57
CA ILE A 258 11.77 -5.06 -13.77
C ILE A 258 12.04 -6.12 -14.85
N LEU A 259 12.55 -5.69 -16.01
CA LEU A 259 12.82 -6.57 -17.14
C LEU A 259 13.83 -7.67 -16.76
N THR A 260 14.85 -7.35 -15.95
CA THR A 260 15.96 -8.27 -15.68
C THR A 260 15.74 -9.12 -14.43
N HIS A 261 15.17 -8.53 -13.37
CA HIS A 261 15.21 -9.12 -12.04
C HIS A 261 13.86 -9.37 -11.39
N MET A 262 12.73 -8.97 -11.99
CA MET A 262 11.40 -9.17 -11.38
C MET A 262 10.49 -10.03 -12.28
N PRO A 263 10.87 -11.30 -12.57
CA PRO A 263 10.12 -12.12 -13.52
C PRO A 263 8.70 -12.44 -13.05
N LYS A 264 8.41 -12.39 -11.74
CA LYS A 264 7.10 -12.69 -11.13
C LYS A 264 6.17 -11.48 -10.99
N LEU A 265 6.63 -10.30 -11.41
CA LEU A 265 5.89 -9.07 -11.25
C LEU A 265 4.64 -9.10 -12.15
N THR A 266 3.47 -9.07 -11.53
CA THR A 266 2.18 -9.12 -12.23
C THR A 266 1.22 -8.01 -11.81
N LYS A 267 1.56 -7.24 -10.76
CA LYS A 267 0.74 -6.13 -10.27
C LYS A 267 1.57 -4.86 -10.20
N ILE A 268 1.01 -3.75 -10.68
CA ILE A 268 1.64 -2.44 -10.60
C ILE A 268 0.65 -1.38 -10.13
N HIS A 269 1.08 -0.56 -9.17
CA HIS A 269 0.34 0.61 -8.70
C HIS A 269 1.20 1.86 -8.93
N LEU A 270 0.79 2.68 -9.91
CA LEU A 270 1.41 3.94 -10.25
C LEU A 270 0.63 5.08 -9.58
N GLU A 271 1.28 5.84 -8.72
CA GLU A 271 0.68 6.96 -8.01
C GLU A 271 1.45 8.26 -8.29
N ALA A 272 0.77 9.31 -8.71
CA ALA A 272 1.39 10.61 -8.99
C ALA A 272 2.63 10.53 -9.90
N CYS A 273 2.57 9.72 -10.97
CA CYS A 273 3.62 9.72 -11.98
C CYS A 273 3.62 11.08 -12.68
N SER A 274 4.75 11.79 -12.61
CA SER A 274 4.86 13.15 -13.12
C SER A 274 4.96 13.24 -14.65
N SER A 275 5.42 12.16 -15.30
CA SER A 275 5.50 12.03 -16.76
C SER A 275 4.73 10.79 -17.24
N PRO A 276 3.88 10.91 -18.28
CA PRO A 276 3.20 9.78 -18.92
C PRO A 276 4.15 8.79 -19.55
N GLU A 277 5.26 9.27 -20.11
CA GLU A 277 6.28 8.42 -20.72
C GLU A 277 6.86 7.45 -19.68
N ASP A 278 6.94 7.87 -18.41
CA ASP A 278 7.36 7.01 -17.31
C ASP A 278 6.34 5.90 -17.04
N ALA A 279 5.06 6.25 -16.97
CA ALA A 279 4.00 5.29 -16.77
C ALA A 279 3.93 4.30 -17.94
N GLU A 280 3.97 4.80 -19.17
CA GLU A 280 3.96 3.99 -20.39
C GLU A 280 5.16 3.03 -20.44
N ALA A 281 6.37 3.53 -20.19
CA ALA A 281 7.58 2.70 -20.17
C ALA A 281 7.47 1.56 -19.15
N LEU A 282 6.95 1.85 -17.94
CA LEU A 282 6.72 0.83 -16.92
C LEU A 282 5.64 -0.17 -17.35
N LEU A 283 4.55 0.27 -17.97
CA LEU A 283 3.51 -0.62 -18.45
C LEU A 283 4.01 -1.57 -19.56
N TYR A 284 5.00 -1.18 -20.38
CA TYR A 284 5.63 -2.08 -21.35
C TYR A 284 6.59 -3.12 -20.74
N THR A 285 6.94 -3.02 -19.45
CA THR A 285 7.96 -3.91 -18.86
C THR A 285 7.45 -5.30 -18.49
N SER A 286 6.14 -5.54 -18.46
CA SER A 286 5.64 -6.85 -18.05
C SER A 286 5.86 -7.91 -19.13
N ARG A 287 6.65 -8.93 -18.77
CA ARG A 287 6.90 -10.10 -19.63
C ARG A 287 5.75 -11.10 -19.63
N GLN A 288 4.99 -11.17 -18.54
CA GLN A 288 3.87 -12.11 -18.37
C GLN A 288 2.51 -11.46 -18.63
N GLY A 289 2.50 -10.16 -18.95
CA GLY A 289 1.31 -9.32 -18.93
C GLY A 289 0.92 -8.92 -17.51
N TRP A 290 0.22 -7.79 -17.38
CA TRP A 290 -0.25 -7.31 -16.10
C TRP A 290 -1.55 -7.99 -15.70
N LYS A 291 -1.62 -8.48 -14.46
CA LYS A 291 -2.84 -8.96 -13.83
C LYS A 291 -3.65 -7.83 -13.22
N GLU A 292 -2.96 -6.88 -12.59
CA GLU A 292 -3.58 -5.75 -11.90
C GLU A 292 -2.78 -4.48 -12.17
N VAL A 293 -3.46 -3.44 -12.64
CA VAL A 293 -2.89 -2.11 -12.85
C VAL A 293 -3.76 -1.09 -12.14
N ILE A 294 -3.14 -0.32 -11.23
CA ILE A 294 -3.76 0.80 -10.55
C ILE A 294 -2.98 2.05 -10.93
N MET A 295 -3.67 3.06 -11.44
CA MET A 295 -3.11 4.36 -11.77
C MET A 295 -3.91 5.43 -11.01
N GLU A 296 -3.22 6.21 -10.17
CA GLU A 296 -3.83 7.19 -9.28
C GLU A 296 -3.13 8.55 -9.40
N ARG A 297 -3.90 9.64 -9.54
CA ARG A 297 -3.43 11.04 -9.39
C ARG A 297 -2.28 11.45 -10.31
N ASN A 298 -2.25 10.98 -11.56
CA ASN A 298 -1.29 11.49 -12.55
C ASN A 298 -1.71 12.91 -12.93
N GLY A 299 -0.83 13.90 -12.75
CA GLY A 299 -1.17 15.33 -12.78
C GLY A 299 -1.93 15.81 -14.03
N HIS A 300 -2.57 16.98 -13.92
CA HIS A 300 -3.55 17.51 -14.89
C HIS A 300 -3.07 17.78 -16.33
N GLN A 301 -1.80 17.57 -16.68
CA GLN A 301 -1.24 18.13 -17.92
C GLN A 301 -0.72 17.12 -18.91
N SER A 302 -0.80 15.82 -18.65
CA SER A 302 -0.02 14.87 -19.44
C SER A 302 -0.85 13.65 -19.86
N HIS A 303 -0.86 13.40 -21.17
CA HIS A 303 -1.61 12.31 -21.79
C HIS A 303 -1.01 10.95 -21.44
N CYS A 304 -1.63 10.23 -20.50
CA CYS A 304 -1.29 8.83 -20.24
C CYS A 304 -1.91 7.92 -21.30
N THR A 305 -1.17 6.92 -21.78
CA THR A 305 -1.71 5.87 -22.64
C THR A 305 -1.78 4.54 -21.90
N ILE A 306 -2.80 3.76 -22.22
CA ILE A 306 -3.04 2.40 -21.72
C ILE A 306 -2.79 1.32 -22.79
N ARG A 307 -2.25 1.72 -23.96
CA ARG A 307 -1.97 0.82 -25.09
C ARG A 307 -1.18 -0.44 -24.75
N PRO A 308 -0.16 -0.43 -23.86
CA PRO A 308 0.55 -1.66 -23.49
C PRO A 308 -0.35 -2.75 -22.90
N MET A 309 -1.52 -2.37 -22.37
CA MET A 309 -2.48 -3.27 -21.74
C MET A 309 -3.55 -3.78 -22.71
N ILE A 310 -3.70 -3.16 -23.88
CA ILE A 310 -4.69 -3.59 -24.89
C ILE A 310 -4.27 -4.95 -25.41
N ASN A 311 -5.22 -5.89 -25.48
CA ASN A 311 -5.00 -7.33 -25.76
C ASN A 311 -4.30 -8.11 -24.63
N SER A 312 -4.18 -7.55 -23.43
CA SER A 312 -3.69 -8.32 -22.28
C SER A 312 -4.72 -9.37 -21.88
N ALA A 313 -4.41 -10.63 -22.17
CA ALA A 313 -5.21 -11.76 -21.72
C ALA A 313 -5.07 -12.01 -20.21
N THR A 314 -4.08 -11.41 -19.53
CA THR A 314 -3.87 -11.64 -18.09
C THR A 314 -4.50 -10.56 -17.21
N LEU A 315 -4.92 -9.43 -17.79
CA LEU A 315 -5.48 -8.30 -17.04
C LEU A 315 -6.83 -8.65 -16.43
N GLU A 316 -6.89 -8.67 -15.10
CA GLU A 316 -8.09 -8.93 -14.32
C GLU A 316 -8.66 -7.65 -13.67
N ARG A 317 -7.80 -6.68 -13.35
CA ARG A 317 -8.20 -5.46 -12.62
C ARG A 317 -7.48 -4.23 -13.16
N LEU A 318 -8.25 -3.22 -13.55
CA LEU A 318 -7.76 -1.92 -13.97
C LEU A 318 -8.48 -0.81 -13.22
N VAL A 319 -7.71 0.06 -12.57
CA VAL A 319 -8.20 1.25 -11.86
C VAL A 319 -7.49 2.48 -12.41
N LEU A 320 -8.27 3.42 -12.94
CA LEU A 320 -7.87 4.70 -13.51
C LEU A 320 -8.48 5.81 -12.65
N ASP A 321 -7.90 6.09 -11.49
CA ASP A 321 -8.42 7.12 -10.58
C ASP A 321 -7.73 8.46 -10.80
N GLY A 322 -8.45 9.38 -11.45
CA GLY A 322 -7.97 10.71 -11.79
C GLY A 322 -6.71 10.66 -12.64
N VAL A 323 -6.75 9.81 -13.65
CA VAL A 323 -5.77 9.74 -14.72
C VAL A 323 -6.33 10.52 -15.90
N TYR A 324 -5.52 11.39 -16.49
CA TYR A 324 -5.93 12.23 -17.60
C TYR A 324 -5.34 11.76 -18.94
N GLY A 325 -6.06 12.06 -20.00
CA GLY A 325 -5.59 11.93 -21.37
C GLY A 325 -5.67 10.53 -21.95
N ILE A 326 -6.28 9.59 -21.21
CA ILE A 326 -6.73 8.31 -21.76
C ILE A 326 -7.99 8.58 -22.57
N THR A 327 -7.92 8.32 -23.87
CA THR A 327 -9.04 8.59 -24.77
C THR A 327 -10.15 7.54 -24.62
N ASP A 328 -11.40 7.92 -24.90
CA ASP A 328 -12.52 6.97 -24.87
C ASP A 328 -12.30 5.80 -25.83
N LYS A 329 -11.67 6.05 -26.98
CA LYS A 329 -11.25 5.01 -27.92
C LYS A 329 -10.34 3.98 -27.27
N GLU A 330 -9.32 4.40 -26.52
CA GLU A 330 -8.43 3.46 -25.83
C GLU A 330 -9.17 2.68 -24.74
N LYS A 331 -10.11 3.31 -24.02
CA LYS A 331 -10.92 2.62 -23.03
C LYS A 331 -11.82 1.55 -23.68
N VAL A 332 -12.46 1.87 -24.80
CA VAL A 332 -13.29 0.94 -25.59
C VAL A 332 -12.44 -0.20 -26.14
N GLU A 333 -11.29 0.09 -26.75
CA GLU A 333 -10.35 -0.95 -27.23
C GLU A 333 -9.89 -1.87 -26.09
N LEU A 334 -9.66 -1.33 -24.88
CA LEU A 334 -9.31 -2.15 -23.73
C LEU A 334 -10.44 -3.12 -23.33
N LEU A 335 -11.67 -2.62 -23.22
CA LEU A 335 -12.84 -3.46 -22.91
C LEU A 335 -13.12 -4.48 -24.01
N ALA A 336 -12.90 -4.09 -25.26
CA ALA A 336 -13.04 -4.95 -26.41
C ALA A 336 -12.01 -6.08 -26.44
N CYS A 337 -10.79 -5.86 -25.95
CA CYS A 337 -9.70 -6.82 -26.10
C CYS A 337 -9.33 -7.63 -24.83
N CYS A 338 -9.73 -7.20 -23.63
CA CYS A 338 -9.31 -7.84 -22.38
C CYS A 338 -10.33 -8.87 -21.86
N SER A 339 -10.24 -10.11 -22.35
CA SER A 339 -11.20 -11.18 -22.05
C SER A 339 -11.31 -11.58 -20.57
N ASN A 340 -10.25 -11.39 -19.78
CA ASN A 340 -10.21 -11.75 -18.36
C ASN A 340 -10.49 -10.58 -17.41
N LEU A 341 -10.82 -9.40 -17.93
CA LEU A 341 -11.05 -8.21 -17.11
C LEU A 341 -12.29 -8.38 -16.23
N ARG A 342 -12.10 -8.31 -14.91
CA ARG A 342 -13.14 -8.48 -13.88
C ARG A 342 -13.54 -7.17 -13.23
N GLU A 343 -12.60 -6.22 -13.14
CA GLU A 343 -12.84 -4.91 -12.54
C GLU A 343 -12.27 -3.82 -13.43
N PHE A 344 -13.13 -2.88 -13.81
CA PHE A 344 -12.76 -1.65 -14.49
C PHE A 344 -13.33 -0.45 -13.73
N THR A 345 -12.44 0.40 -13.24
CA THR A 345 -12.79 1.59 -12.46
C THR A 345 -12.16 2.82 -13.08
N ASP A 346 -12.97 3.79 -13.47
CA ASP A 346 -12.59 5.10 -14.02
C ASP A 346 -13.13 6.27 -13.16
N ILE A 347 -13.92 5.95 -12.13
CA ILE A 347 -14.44 6.92 -11.16
C ILE A 347 -14.15 6.46 -9.73
N ASN A 348 -13.78 7.40 -8.86
CA ASN A 348 -13.56 7.16 -7.44
C ASN A 348 -14.48 8.05 -6.58
N ALA A 349 -15.25 7.43 -5.68
CA ALA A 349 -16.17 8.12 -4.78
C ALA A 349 -15.46 9.07 -3.80
N ALA A 350 -14.16 8.88 -3.55
CA ALA A 350 -13.41 9.72 -2.62
C ALA A 350 -13.08 11.13 -3.16
N ARG A 351 -13.25 11.39 -4.47
CA ARG A 351 -12.93 12.69 -5.05
C ARG A 351 -14.14 13.60 -5.05
N VAL A 352 -14.14 14.53 -4.09
CA VAL A 352 -15.30 15.36 -3.80
C VAL A 352 -15.26 16.73 -4.49
N HIS A 353 -14.12 17.28 -4.94
CA HIS A 353 -14.11 18.66 -5.46
C HIS A 353 -13.13 18.92 -6.63
N GLY A 354 -13.67 19.48 -7.72
CA GLY A 354 -12.96 20.38 -8.66
C GLY A 354 -12.20 19.74 -9.82
N GLU A 355 -11.94 18.44 -9.77
CA GLU A 355 -11.21 17.74 -10.83
C GLU A 355 -12.18 17.15 -11.86
N THR A 356 -12.10 17.58 -13.12
CA THR A 356 -12.92 17.02 -14.21
C THR A 356 -12.49 15.58 -14.49
N THR A 357 -13.14 14.59 -13.89
CA THR A 357 -12.99 13.19 -14.31
C THR A 357 -13.36 13.05 -15.79
N GLN A 358 -12.51 12.43 -16.61
CA GLN A 358 -12.85 12.09 -17.99
C GLN A 358 -13.80 10.90 -17.95
N GLY A 359 -15.12 11.15 -18.08
CA GLY A 359 -16.08 10.08 -18.31
C GLY A 359 -15.91 9.47 -19.69
N PHE A 360 -16.79 8.54 -20.05
CA PHE A 360 -16.98 8.08 -21.42
C PHE A 360 -17.98 8.99 -22.12
N ASP A 361 -17.68 9.42 -23.34
CA ASP A 361 -18.73 9.83 -24.26
C ASP A 361 -19.66 8.65 -24.56
N ALA A 362 -20.97 8.91 -24.53
CA ALA A 362 -21.99 7.88 -24.77
C ALA A 362 -21.81 7.18 -26.11
N GLN A 363 -21.48 7.89 -27.19
CA GLN A 363 -21.32 7.29 -28.52
C GLN A 363 -20.13 6.33 -28.55
N CYS A 364 -19.03 6.73 -27.91
CA CYS A 364 -17.88 5.85 -27.75
C CYS A 364 -18.21 4.63 -26.88
N PHE A 365 -18.91 4.81 -25.76
CA PHE A 365 -19.29 3.70 -24.88
C PHE A 365 -20.24 2.70 -25.55
N ILE A 366 -21.19 3.19 -26.34
CA ILE A 366 -22.12 2.34 -27.08
C ILE A 366 -21.32 1.46 -28.05
N ASP A 367 -20.35 2.03 -28.78
CA ASP A 367 -19.52 1.32 -29.75
C ASP A 367 -20.40 0.53 -30.76
N TYR A 368 -21.34 1.25 -31.38
CA TYR A 368 -22.31 0.72 -32.35
C TYR A 368 -21.70 0.70 -33.76
N ASP A 369 -21.79 -0.44 -34.43
CA ASP A 369 -21.49 -0.55 -35.87
C ASP A 369 -22.74 -0.16 -36.67
N CYS A 370 -22.72 1.04 -37.25
CA CYS A 370 -23.82 1.53 -38.07
C CYS A 370 -24.05 0.72 -39.37
N LYS A 371 -23.06 -0.05 -39.83
CA LYS A 371 -23.20 -0.89 -41.04
C LYS A 371 -23.81 -2.24 -40.72
N ALA A 372 -23.44 -2.83 -39.59
CA ALA A 372 -23.97 -4.10 -39.15
C ALA A 372 -25.26 -3.96 -38.31
N GLU A 373 -25.61 -2.73 -37.93
CA GLU A 373 -26.74 -2.41 -37.05
C GLU A 373 -26.69 -3.16 -35.72
N GLU A 374 -25.48 -3.35 -35.18
CA GLU A 374 -25.24 -4.07 -33.94
C GLU A 374 -24.13 -3.44 -33.09
N LEU A 375 -24.11 -3.79 -31.81
CA LEU A 375 -23.06 -3.40 -30.89
C LEU A 375 -21.82 -4.29 -31.10
N HIS A 376 -20.64 -3.70 -31.29
CA HIS A 376 -19.39 -4.49 -31.38
C HIS A 376 -19.21 -5.34 -30.11
N PRO A 377 -18.89 -6.64 -30.22
CA PRO A 377 -18.72 -7.48 -29.05
C PRO A 377 -17.47 -7.09 -28.26
N TRP A 378 -17.63 -6.93 -26.94
CA TRP A 378 -16.50 -6.77 -26.03
C TRP A 378 -16.12 -8.09 -25.38
N MET A 379 -14.83 -8.42 -25.39
CA MET A 379 -14.35 -9.69 -24.85
C MET A 379 -14.57 -9.82 -23.33
N CYS A 380 -14.69 -8.70 -22.60
CA CYS A 380 -14.94 -8.71 -21.16
C CYS A 380 -16.42 -8.87 -20.76
N GLU A 381 -17.38 -8.93 -21.70
CA GLU A 381 -18.82 -8.97 -21.39
C GLU A 381 -19.22 -10.09 -20.42
N THR A 382 -18.53 -11.23 -20.49
CA THR A 382 -18.83 -12.41 -19.67
C THR A 382 -17.93 -12.56 -18.46
N SER A 383 -16.94 -11.67 -18.26
CA SER A 383 -15.97 -11.74 -17.17
C SER A 383 -16.03 -10.53 -16.24
N LEU A 384 -16.51 -9.38 -16.72
CA LEU A 384 -16.61 -8.14 -15.96
C LEU A 384 -17.64 -8.25 -14.82
N ARG A 385 -17.20 -7.97 -13.59
CA ARG A 385 -18.00 -8.03 -12.36
C ARG A 385 -18.15 -6.66 -11.71
N VAL A 386 -17.17 -5.77 -11.90
CA VAL A 386 -17.19 -4.42 -11.35
C VAL A 386 -16.96 -3.43 -12.49
N LEU A 387 -17.95 -2.59 -12.75
CA LEU A 387 -17.88 -1.50 -13.70
C LEU A 387 -18.20 -0.20 -12.98
N LYS A 388 -17.20 0.66 -12.85
CA LYS A 388 -17.36 1.99 -12.25
C LYS A 388 -16.92 3.03 -13.27
N VAL A 389 -17.87 3.64 -13.95
CA VAL A 389 -17.62 4.61 -15.03
C VAL A 389 -18.65 5.73 -14.97
N TRP A 390 -18.26 6.92 -15.39
CA TRP A 390 -19.23 7.98 -15.68
C TRP A 390 -19.46 8.02 -17.19
N ILE A 391 -20.71 7.94 -17.64
CA ILE A 391 -21.06 8.05 -19.06
C ILE A 391 -21.76 9.40 -19.25
N HIS A 392 -21.16 10.27 -20.08
CA HIS A 392 -21.67 11.60 -20.38
C HIS A 392 -22.16 11.71 -21.83
N GLY A 393 -22.67 12.88 -22.21
CA GLY A 393 -23.18 13.11 -23.57
C GLY A 393 -24.52 12.42 -23.85
N ILE A 394 -25.21 11.92 -22.83
CA ILE A 394 -26.55 11.31 -22.95
C ILE A 394 -27.61 12.41 -22.86
N PRO A 395 -28.39 12.69 -23.92
CA PRO A 395 -29.42 13.72 -23.87
C PRO A 395 -30.57 13.33 -22.93
N ARG A 396 -31.11 14.30 -22.18
CA ARG A 396 -32.19 14.10 -21.21
C ARG A 396 -33.47 14.83 -21.62
N PRO A 397 -34.34 14.20 -22.45
CA PRO A 397 -35.56 14.85 -22.96
C PRO A 397 -36.57 15.23 -21.87
N ASP A 398 -36.48 14.64 -20.67
CA ASP A 398 -37.29 15.04 -19.51
C ASP A 398 -36.91 16.40 -18.92
N LEU A 399 -35.73 16.92 -19.25
CA LEU A 399 -35.21 18.20 -18.74
C LEU A 399 -35.53 19.33 -19.71
N LYS A 400 -36.65 20.03 -19.43
CA LYS A 400 -37.06 21.23 -20.18
C LYS A 400 -35.93 22.26 -20.27
N GLY A 401 -35.59 22.68 -21.48
CA GLY A 401 -34.63 23.76 -21.74
C GLY A 401 -33.27 23.29 -22.23
N GLU A 402 -32.98 21.99 -22.21
CA GLU A 402 -31.95 21.45 -23.08
C GLU A 402 -32.53 21.31 -24.48
N ILE A 403 -31.71 21.64 -25.49
CA ILE A 403 -32.10 21.48 -26.88
C ILE A 403 -32.29 19.98 -27.08
N ASP A 404 -33.56 19.55 -27.10
CA ASP A 404 -33.94 18.21 -27.53
C ASP A 404 -33.62 18.15 -29.02
N TYR A 405 -32.35 17.85 -29.31
CA TYR A 405 -31.85 17.65 -30.66
C TYR A 405 -32.56 16.40 -31.19
N LEU A 406 -33.76 16.59 -31.73
CA LEU A 406 -34.42 15.70 -32.70
C LEU A 406 -34.90 14.34 -32.16
N GLY A 407 -35.11 14.16 -30.85
CA GLY A 407 -35.67 12.92 -30.29
C GLY A 407 -34.69 11.74 -30.19
N TYR A 408 -33.42 11.93 -30.57
CA TYR A 408 -32.37 10.91 -30.46
C TYR A 408 -31.97 10.57 -29.02
N GLY A 409 -32.41 11.36 -28.03
CA GLY A 409 -32.07 11.14 -26.63
C GLY A 409 -32.49 9.76 -26.11
N HIS A 410 -33.71 9.31 -26.43
CA HIS A 410 -34.19 7.98 -26.03
C HIS A 410 -33.41 6.86 -26.73
N GLU A 411 -33.02 7.05 -27.98
CA GLU A 411 -32.25 6.06 -28.73
C GLU A 411 -30.86 5.84 -28.12
N ILE A 412 -30.13 6.93 -27.82
CA ILE A 412 -28.82 6.86 -27.16
C ILE A 412 -28.96 6.20 -25.79
N GLN A 413 -30.00 6.54 -25.02
CA GLN A 413 -30.25 5.89 -23.72
C GLN A 413 -30.48 4.38 -23.87
N HIS A 414 -31.34 3.96 -24.80
CA HIS A 414 -31.58 2.55 -25.08
C HIS A 414 -30.31 1.82 -25.48
N GLN A 415 -29.48 2.41 -26.34
CA GLN A 415 -28.23 1.81 -26.78
C GLN A 415 -27.21 1.67 -25.64
N VAL A 416 -27.12 2.65 -24.74
CA VAL A 416 -26.30 2.54 -23.52
C VAL A 416 -26.82 1.40 -22.63
N TYR A 417 -28.14 1.29 -22.45
CA TYR A 417 -28.74 0.20 -21.69
C TYR A 417 -28.51 -1.17 -22.35
N ASP A 418 -28.64 -1.28 -23.67
CA ASP A 418 -28.40 -2.51 -24.41
C ASP A 418 -26.93 -2.94 -24.27
N ARG A 419 -25.99 -2.00 -24.31
CA ARG A 419 -24.57 -2.27 -24.01
C ARG A 419 -24.37 -2.77 -22.59
N LEU A 420 -24.95 -2.09 -21.59
CA LEU A 420 -24.85 -2.50 -20.18
C LEU A 420 -25.46 -3.89 -19.93
N ALA A 421 -26.55 -4.24 -20.61
CA ALA A 421 -27.26 -5.51 -20.45
C ALA A 421 -26.39 -6.73 -20.81
N ARG A 422 -25.33 -6.54 -21.61
CA ARG A 422 -24.41 -7.60 -22.01
C ARG A 422 -23.48 -8.06 -20.88
N PHE A 423 -23.27 -7.25 -19.84
CA PHE A 423 -22.45 -7.60 -18.68
C PHE A 423 -23.19 -8.52 -17.69
N THR A 424 -23.53 -9.73 -18.12
CA THR A 424 -24.39 -10.65 -17.36
C THR A 424 -23.85 -11.09 -15.98
N LYS A 425 -22.54 -10.96 -15.75
CA LYS A 425 -21.88 -11.23 -14.45
C LYS A 425 -21.62 -9.99 -13.60
N LEU A 426 -22.17 -8.84 -13.99
CA LEU A 426 -21.93 -7.59 -13.29
C LEU A 426 -22.55 -7.60 -11.89
N GLU A 427 -21.70 -7.38 -10.89
CA GLU A 427 -22.06 -7.34 -9.46
C GLU A 427 -22.09 -5.90 -8.92
N THR A 428 -21.28 -5.02 -9.48
CA THR A 428 -21.20 -3.60 -9.07
C THR A 428 -21.26 -2.71 -10.31
N LEU A 429 -22.25 -1.82 -10.33
CA LEU A 429 -22.45 -0.82 -11.37
C LEU A 429 -22.47 0.56 -10.76
N TRP A 430 -21.44 1.36 -11.03
CA TRP A 430 -21.43 2.78 -10.67
C TRP A 430 -21.50 3.62 -11.93
N LEU A 431 -22.55 4.43 -12.01
CA LEU A 431 -22.81 5.41 -13.07
C LEU A 431 -22.77 6.85 -12.54
N GLY A 432 -22.81 7.00 -11.21
CA GLY A 432 -22.73 8.26 -10.50
C GLY A 432 -21.41 8.99 -10.71
N GLY A 433 -21.47 10.28 -11.06
CA GLY A 433 -20.33 11.06 -11.53
C GLY A 433 -19.94 12.23 -10.62
N ASN A 434 -19.08 13.10 -11.16
CA ASN A 434 -18.55 14.30 -10.52
C ASN A 434 -19.67 15.24 -10.02
N TYR A 435 -19.39 16.00 -8.96
CA TYR A 435 -20.28 16.97 -8.30
C TYR A 435 -20.69 18.17 -9.17
N ASP A 436 -20.47 18.15 -10.49
CA ASP A 436 -20.98 19.23 -11.31
C ASP A 436 -22.52 19.19 -11.26
N TYR A 437 -23.08 20.20 -10.58
CA TYR A 437 -24.51 20.40 -10.36
C TYR A 437 -25.32 20.48 -11.68
N ARG A 438 -24.63 20.45 -12.82
CA ARG A 438 -25.18 20.42 -14.18
C ARG A 438 -25.04 19.08 -14.89
N ALA A 439 -24.90 17.94 -14.18
CA ALA A 439 -24.94 16.61 -14.80
C ALA A 439 -26.34 16.26 -15.37
N THR A 440 -26.81 17.08 -16.31
CA THR A 440 -27.98 16.87 -17.16
C THR A 440 -27.68 15.92 -18.29
N SER A 441 -26.41 15.77 -18.70
CA SER A 441 -25.98 14.78 -19.69
C SER A 441 -25.66 13.40 -19.09
N CYS A 442 -26.59 12.78 -18.37
CA CYS A 442 -26.40 11.45 -17.75
C CYS A 442 -27.56 10.49 -18.04
N LEU A 443 -27.35 9.19 -17.82
CA LEU A 443 -28.37 8.16 -18.03
C LEU A 443 -29.61 8.39 -17.15
N GLU A 444 -30.81 8.40 -17.73
CA GLU A 444 -32.04 8.48 -16.95
C GLU A 444 -32.39 7.10 -16.41
N MET A 445 -32.41 6.95 -15.09
CA MET A 445 -32.78 5.68 -14.43
C MET A 445 -34.30 5.56 -14.27
N SER A 446 -35.03 5.36 -15.37
CA SER A 446 -36.48 5.15 -15.39
C SER A 446 -36.89 4.03 -16.36
N LEU A 447 -38.06 3.41 -16.15
CA LEU A 447 -38.56 2.40 -17.09
C LEU A 447 -38.89 3.00 -18.46
N GLU A 448 -39.32 4.26 -18.49
CA GLU A 448 -39.63 5.01 -19.71
C GLU A 448 -38.40 5.19 -20.61
N SER A 449 -37.20 5.32 -20.02
CA SER A 449 -35.94 5.46 -20.75
C SER A 449 -35.24 4.13 -21.06
N GLY A 450 -35.84 3.00 -20.73
CA GLY A 450 -35.30 1.67 -21.05
C GLY A 450 -34.53 0.97 -19.94
N LEU A 451 -34.70 1.38 -18.67
CA LEU A 451 -34.12 0.66 -17.52
C LEU A 451 -34.47 -0.85 -17.55
N ASP A 452 -35.61 -1.22 -18.11
CA ASP A 452 -36.05 -2.60 -18.25
C ASP A 452 -35.12 -3.48 -19.09
N ARG A 453 -34.35 -2.89 -20.01
CA ARG A 453 -33.38 -3.59 -20.88
C ARG A 453 -32.25 -4.24 -20.10
N ILE A 454 -31.90 -3.70 -18.93
CA ILE A 454 -30.89 -4.29 -18.03
C ILE A 454 -31.48 -5.28 -17.01
N ALA A 455 -32.69 -5.82 -17.25
CA ALA A 455 -33.30 -6.90 -16.47
C ALA A 455 -32.39 -8.12 -16.27
N GLY A 456 -31.49 -8.37 -17.23
CA GLY A 456 -30.60 -9.52 -17.26
C GLY A 456 -29.46 -9.49 -16.24
N LEU A 457 -29.20 -8.35 -15.59
CA LEU A 457 -28.13 -8.18 -14.59
C LEU A 457 -28.47 -8.87 -13.25
N LYS A 458 -28.68 -10.19 -13.26
CA LYS A 458 -29.13 -10.97 -12.10
C LYS A 458 -28.11 -11.03 -10.97
N GLU A 459 -26.84 -10.79 -11.29
CA GLU A 459 -25.72 -10.79 -10.35
C GLU A 459 -25.52 -9.43 -9.65
N LEU A 460 -26.26 -8.38 -10.04
CA LEU A 460 -26.06 -7.04 -9.54
C LEU A 460 -26.37 -6.96 -8.04
N LYS A 461 -25.38 -6.55 -7.25
CA LYS A 461 -25.43 -6.38 -5.79
C LYS A 461 -25.43 -4.91 -5.39
N GLU A 462 -24.70 -4.10 -6.13
CA GLU A 462 -24.43 -2.71 -5.81
C GLU A 462 -24.70 -1.80 -7.00
N LEU A 463 -25.57 -0.81 -6.80
CA LEU A 463 -25.86 0.25 -7.76
C LEU A 463 -25.48 1.61 -7.17
N ASN A 464 -24.69 2.39 -7.88
CA ASN A 464 -24.36 3.76 -7.48
C ASN A 464 -24.80 4.75 -8.55
N VAL A 465 -25.78 5.59 -8.17
CA VAL A 465 -26.35 6.67 -8.98
C VAL A 465 -26.17 8.03 -8.30
N SER A 466 -25.22 8.13 -7.38
CA SER A 466 -24.88 9.38 -6.69
C SER A 466 -24.54 10.49 -7.70
N TYR A 467 -24.99 11.70 -7.42
CA TYR A 467 -24.77 12.88 -8.28
C TYR A 467 -25.37 12.78 -9.69
N MET A 468 -26.19 11.77 -9.97
CA MET A 468 -27.04 11.75 -11.17
C MET A 468 -28.37 12.44 -10.87
N ARG A 469 -28.93 13.13 -11.86
CA ARG A 469 -30.31 13.63 -11.78
C ARG A 469 -31.28 12.48 -12.07
N THR A 470 -31.50 11.61 -11.08
CA THR A 470 -32.30 10.39 -11.27
C THR A 470 -33.81 10.69 -11.41
N ARG A 471 -34.54 9.71 -11.95
CA ARG A 471 -36.01 9.62 -11.94
C ARG A 471 -36.46 8.31 -11.29
N ILE A 472 -35.72 7.83 -10.29
CA ILE A 472 -35.99 6.56 -9.64
C ILE A 472 -37.18 6.74 -8.69
N GLY A 473 -38.36 6.39 -9.18
CA GLY A 473 -39.59 6.37 -8.41
C GLY A 473 -39.81 5.04 -7.70
N LYS A 474 -40.97 4.94 -7.05
CA LYS A 474 -41.42 3.68 -6.41
C LYS A 474 -41.58 2.55 -7.42
N GLN A 475 -41.98 2.85 -8.66
CA GLN A 475 -42.19 1.84 -9.69
C GLN A 475 -40.87 1.24 -10.17
N GLU A 476 -39.87 2.08 -10.42
CA GLU A 476 -38.52 1.68 -10.80
C GLU A 476 -37.90 0.79 -9.73
N ILE A 477 -37.97 1.18 -8.46
CA ILE A 477 -37.43 0.36 -7.37
C ILE A 477 -38.09 -1.01 -7.30
N LYS A 478 -39.42 -1.09 -7.39
CA LYS A 478 -40.13 -2.38 -7.38
C LYS A 478 -39.61 -3.26 -8.51
N TRP A 479 -39.53 -2.69 -9.71
CA TRP A 479 -38.99 -3.39 -10.87
C TRP A 479 -37.55 -3.86 -10.63
N MET A 480 -36.68 -3.02 -10.07
CA MET A 480 -35.29 -3.37 -9.76
C MET A 480 -35.22 -4.56 -8.80
N LEU A 481 -36.01 -4.58 -7.74
CA LEU A 481 -36.02 -5.69 -6.77
C LEU A 481 -36.59 -6.98 -7.35
N ASP A 482 -37.60 -6.88 -8.22
CA ASP A 482 -38.17 -8.04 -8.92
C ASP A 482 -37.17 -8.66 -9.91
N HIS A 483 -36.30 -7.85 -10.53
CA HIS A 483 -35.40 -8.31 -11.59
C HIS A 483 -33.94 -8.51 -11.15
N TRP A 484 -33.47 -7.85 -10.09
CA TRP A 484 -32.12 -7.94 -9.54
C TRP A 484 -32.15 -8.51 -8.12
N PRO A 485 -32.36 -9.84 -7.99
CA PRO A 485 -32.62 -10.48 -6.69
C PRO A 485 -31.45 -10.41 -5.70
N LYS A 486 -30.26 -10.02 -6.16
CA LYS A 486 -29.04 -9.88 -5.34
C LYS A 486 -28.74 -8.44 -4.94
N LEU A 487 -29.55 -7.47 -5.39
CA LEU A 487 -29.35 -6.07 -5.07
C LEU A 487 -29.46 -5.87 -3.56
N SER A 488 -28.43 -5.27 -2.96
CA SER A 488 -28.34 -5.08 -1.51
C SER A 488 -27.87 -3.69 -1.11
N VAL A 489 -27.24 -2.95 -2.03
CA VAL A 489 -26.74 -1.59 -1.75
C VAL A 489 -27.12 -0.64 -2.90
N ILE A 490 -27.70 0.50 -2.54
CA ILE A 490 -27.98 1.60 -3.48
C ILE A 490 -27.37 2.90 -2.95
N TYR A 491 -26.48 3.52 -3.71
CA TYR A 491 -25.92 4.83 -3.40
C TYR A 491 -26.65 5.92 -4.19
N GLY A 492 -26.86 7.07 -3.54
CA GLY A 492 -27.29 8.29 -4.23
C GLY A 492 -28.80 8.56 -4.25
N LEU A 493 -29.61 7.70 -3.63
CA LEU A 493 -31.03 7.99 -3.41
C LEU A 493 -31.20 8.93 -2.22
N ILE A 494 -31.56 10.19 -2.50
CA ILE A 494 -31.70 11.22 -1.47
C ILE A 494 -33.16 11.27 -1.00
N GLU A 495 -33.40 11.42 0.31
CA GLU A 495 -34.76 11.60 0.86
C GLU A 495 -35.31 13.01 0.59
N ARG A 496 -35.26 13.46 -0.66
CA ARG A 496 -35.73 14.75 -1.15
C ARG A 496 -36.31 14.59 -2.56
N GLY A 497 -37.16 15.53 -2.97
CA GLY A 497 -37.68 15.57 -4.33
C GLY A 497 -38.43 14.30 -4.74
N ARG A 498 -38.12 13.78 -5.94
CA ARG A 498 -38.81 12.63 -6.56
C ARG A 498 -38.45 11.30 -5.88
N ASP A 499 -37.22 11.17 -5.39
CA ASP A 499 -36.67 9.94 -4.81
C ASP A 499 -37.24 9.67 -3.41
N MET A 500 -37.78 10.68 -2.72
CA MET A 500 -38.35 10.54 -1.38
C MET A 500 -39.39 9.40 -1.29
N LYS A 501 -40.26 9.24 -2.30
CA LYS A 501 -41.26 8.17 -2.31
C LYS A 501 -40.62 6.78 -2.43
N ALA A 502 -39.55 6.66 -3.22
CA ALA A 502 -38.79 5.43 -3.40
C ALA A 502 -38.04 5.05 -2.12
N VAL A 503 -37.31 6.00 -1.51
CA VAL A 503 -36.55 5.82 -0.26
C VAL A 503 -37.46 5.40 0.89
N LYS A 504 -38.59 6.07 1.10
CA LYS A 504 -39.56 5.72 2.15
C LYS A 504 -40.15 4.33 1.94
N TRP A 505 -40.43 3.97 0.69
CA TRP A 505 -40.95 2.65 0.37
C TRP A 505 -39.91 1.55 0.61
N LEU A 506 -38.64 1.75 0.21
CA LEU A 506 -37.54 0.82 0.48
C LEU A 506 -37.34 0.58 1.96
N ARG A 507 -37.18 1.63 2.76
CA ARG A 507 -36.98 1.49 4.21
C ARG A 507 -38.11 0.74 4.91
N TYR A 508 -39.34 0.88 4.42
CA TYR A 508 -40.50 0.21 5.00
C TYR A 508 -40.64 -1.26 4.56
N ASN A 509 -40.41 -1.56 3.28
CA ASN A 509 -40.71 -2.88 2.71
C ASN A 509 -39.47 -3.79 2.60
N HIS A 510 -38.28 -3.19 2.53
CA HIS A 510 -36.99 -3.84 2.26
C HIS A 510 -35.87 -3.22 3.11
N PRO A 511 -35.95 -3.29 4.45
CA PRO A 511 -34.95 -2.71 5.35
C PRO A 511 -33.55 -3.33 5.21
N GLU A 512 -33.44 -4.50 4.58
CA GLU A 512 -32.18 -5.15 4.24
C GLU A 512 -31.38 -4.42 3.16
N ILE A 513 -32.02 -3.56 2.35
CA ILE A 513 -31.36 -2.75 1.34
C ILE A 513 -30.67 -1.56 1.99
N ILE A 514 -29.35 -1.50 1.88
CA ILE A 514 -28.53 -0.43 2.45
C ILE A 514 -28.55 0.76 1.50
N LEU A 515 -29.06 1.90 1.99
CA LEU A 515 -29.01 3.18 1.30
C LEU A 515 -27.81 4.00 1.79
N LYS A 516 -26.95 4.46 0.87
CA LYS A 516 -25.74 5.23 1.17
C LYS A 516 -25.68 6.59 0.48
#